data_AF-A0A1G6MM12-F1
#
_entry.id   AF-A0A1G6MM12-F1
#
_cell.length_a   1.000
_cell.length_b   1.000
_cell.length_c   1.000
_cell.angle_alpha   90.00
_cell.angle_beta   90.00
_cell.angle_gamma   90.00
#
_symmetry.space_group_name_H-M   'P 1'
#
loop_
_entity.id
_entity.type
_entity.pdbx_description
1 polymer ?
#
loop_
_entity_poly.entity_id
_entity_poly.type
_entity_poly.pdbx_seq_one_letter_code
_entity_poly.pdbx_strand_id
1 'polypeptide(L)'
;MGEKFENINELEDLLDDKKWLEKRKNKAENALLKLSDSLINNFELMNLEEKKSIRTKMKKVIELLEYLEQKEDEILDEEIDYDSKKYYTRQEAIEELDISLSTLIRWEKEGEIKPLESTKGKKGKKGKVLYPKKEIMKVKEIKK
;
A
#
# COMPACT_ATOMS: atom_id res chain seq x y z
N MET A 1 -6.43 -15.76 -20.91
CA MET A 1 -6.02 -16.73 -19.89
C MET A 1 -5.27 -15.92 -18.84
N GLY A 2 -5.75 -15.64 -17.63
CA GLY A 2 -6.85 -16.22 -16.88
C GLY A 2 -6.41 -16.67 -15.49
N GLU A 3 -5.36 -16.10 -14.90
CA GLU A 3 -4.99 -16.37 -13.51
C GLU A 3 -5.74 -15.40 -12.59
N LYS A 4 -6.67 -15.99 -11.84
CA LYS A 4 -7.46 -15.35 -10.80
C LYS A 4 -6.62 -15.37 -9.53
N PHE A 5 -6.40 -14.23 -8.89
CA PHE A 5 -5.81 -14.24 -7.56
C PHE A 5 -6.87 -14.49 -6.47
N GLU A 6 -6.74 -15.67 -5.89
CA GLU A 6 -7.08 -16.03 -4.52
C GLU A 6 -6.04 -15.36 -3.60
N ASN A 7 -6.40 -14.35 -2.79
CA ASN A 7 -5.88 -14.12 -1.42
C ASN A 7 -6.04 -12.67 -0.97
N ILE A 8 -6.73 -12.50 0.15
CA ILE A 8 -6.72 -11.26 0.95
C ILE A 8 -5.37 -11.13 1.69
N ASN A 9 -4.69 -12.26 1.93
CA ASN A 9 -3.40 -12.32 2.61
C ASN A 9 -2.31 -11.56 1.85
N GLU A 10 -2.27 -11.65 0.52
CA GLU A 10 -1.27 -10.97 -0.33
C GLU A 10 -1.29 -9.44 -0.17
N LEU A 11 -2.43 -8.85 0.18
CA LEU A 11 -2.54 -7.40 0.41
C LEU A 11 -2.12 -6.97 1.81
N GLU A 12 -2.37 -7.80 2.83
CA GLU A 12 -1.81 -7.59 4.16
C GLU A 12 -0.29 -7.75 4.12
N ASP A 13 0.21 -8.72 3.36
CA ASP A 13 1.63 -8.98 3.13
C ASP A 13 2.32 -7.76 2.48
N LEU A 14 1.74 -7.17 1.42
CA LEU A 14 2.28 -5.96 0.77
C LEU A 14 2.30 -4.72 1.70
N LEU A 15 1.29 -4.55 2.54
CA LEU A 15 1.23 -3.45 3.52
C LEU A 15 2.27 -3.62 4.64
N ASP A 16 2.52 -4.85 5.06
CA ASP A 16 3.55 -5.17 6.04
C ASP A 16 4.95 -5.03 5.43
N ASP A 17 5.12 -5.39 4.15
CA ASP A 17 6.36 -5.21 3.39
C ASP A 17 6.72 -3.73 3.23
N LYS A 18 5.74 -2.86 2.93
CA LYS A 18 5.96 -1.41 2.85
C LYS A 18 6.41 -0.79 4.18
N LYS A 19 5.74 -1.13 5.30
CA LYS A 19 6.16 -0.70 6.65
C LYS A 19 7.53 -1.23 7.03
N TRP A 20 7.83 -2.46 6.62
CA TRP A 20 9.12 -3.09 6.87
C TRP A 20 10.24 -2.40 6.09
N LEU A 21 10.00 -2.04 4.83
CA LEU A 21 10.92 -1.26 3.99
C LEU A 21 11.19 0.11 4.60
N GLU A 22 10.15 0.85 4.95
CA GLU A 22 10.25 2.17 5.56
C GLU A 22 11.07 2.12 6.87
N LYS A 23 10.83 1.12 7.71
CA LYS A 23 11.58 0.93 8.96
C LYS A 23 13.05 0.60 8.70
N ARG A 24 13.36 -0.18 7.66
CA ARG A 24 14.75 -0.53 7.28
C ARG A 24 15.47 0.64 6.64
N LYS A 25 14.80 1.42 5.80
CA LYS A 25 15.33 2.64 5.18
C LYS A 25 15.73 3.66 6.25
N ASN A 26 14.81 3.97 7.17
CA ASN A 26 15.08 4.82 8.34
C ASN A 26 16.26 4.31 9.18
N LYS A 27 16.40 2.99 9.37
CA LYS A 27 17.51 2.42 10.13
C LYS A 27 18.85 2.55 9.39
N ALA A 28 18.85 2.36 8.08
CA ALA A 28 20.03 2.50 7.23
C ALA A 28 20.46 3.97 7.12
N GLU A 29 19.53 4.91 6.96
CA GLU A 29 19.79 6.36 6.98
C GLU A 29 20.40 6.82 8.30
N ASN A 30 19.84 6.38 9.44
CA ASN A 30 20.41 6.67 10.75
C ASN A 30 21.81 6.07 10.94
N ALA A 31 22.09 4.91 10.35
CA ALA A 31 23.43 4.34 10.37
C ALA A 31 24.41 5.15 9.50
N LEU A 32 23.96 5.65 8.35
CA LEU A 32 24.74 6.52 7.48
C LEU A 32 25.08 7.84 8.19
N LEU A 33 24.09 8.47 8.83
CA LEU A 33 24.25 9.69 9.63
C LEU A 33 25.29 9.52 10.74
N LYS A 34 25.24 8.42 11.49
CA LYS A 34 26.25 8.13 12.53
C LYS A 34 27.65 7.96 11.96
N LEU A 35 27.77 7.33 10.79
CA LEU A 35 29.06 7.15 10.12
C LEU A 35 29.59 8.48 9.57
N SER A 36 28.72 9.34 9.04
CA SER A 36 29.11 10.69 8.60
C SER A 36 29.50 11.58 9.77
N ASP A 37 28.75 11.54 10.87
CA ASP A 37 29.07 12.30 12.09
C ASP A 37 30.40 11.85 12.68
N SER A 38 30.68 10.54 12.67
CA SER A 38 31.97 10.01 13.11
C SER A 38 33.12 10.46 12.22
N LEU A 39 32.90 10.61 10.91
CA LEU A 39 33.91 11.21 10.03
C LEU A 39 34.07 12.69 10.34
N ILE A 40 32.98 13.47 10.34
CA ILE A 40 33.04 14.93 10.53
C ILE A 40 33.73 15.29 11.84
N ASN A 41 33.38 14.62 12.94
CA ASN A 41 33.87 15.00 14.26
C ASN A 41 35.25 14.43 14.61
N ASN A 42 35.64 13.29 14.03
CA ASN A 42 36.88 12.61 14.41
C ASN A 42 37.88 12.46 13.27
N PHE A 43 37.64 13.00 12.07
CA PHE A 43 38.47 12.76 10.89
C PHE A 43 39.96 12.95 11.12
N GLU A 44 40.34 14.00 11.84
CA GLU A 44 41.74 14.34 12.11
C GLU A 44 42.40 13.38 13.11
N LEU A 45 41.60 12.79 14.00
CA LEU A 45 42.05 11.84 15.03
C LEU A 45 42.09 10.39 14.52
N MET A 46 41.47 10.11 13.38
CA MET A 46 41.41 8.77 12.80
C MET A 46 42.65 8.42 11.99
N ASN A 47 43.11 7.19 12.16
CA ASN A 47 44.14 6.62 11.31
C ASN A 47 43.58 6.18 9.94
N LEU A 48 44.51 5.85 9.03
CA LEU A 48 44.19 5.49 7.65
C LEU A 48 43.35 4.21 7.52
N GLU A 49 43.51 3.26 8.44
CA GLU A 49 42.77 2.00 8.45
C GLU A 49 41.33 2.19 8.94
N GLU A 50 41.14 3.03 9.96
CA GLU A 50 39.84 3.43 10.46
C GLU A 50 39.02 4.19 9.41
N LYS A 51 39.66 5.12 8.68
CA LYS A 51 39.05 5.84 7.55
C LYS A 51 38.60 4.89 6.44
N LYS A 52 39.44 3.91 6.08
CA LYS A 52 39.09 2.87 5.10
C LYS A 52 37.91 2.02 5.59
N SER A 53 37.91 1.63 6.86
CA SER A 53 36.83 0.84 7.47
C SER A 53 35.49 1.57 7.46
N ILE A 54 35.47 2.87 7.82
CA ILE A 54 34.25 3.68 7.73
C ILE A 54 33.79 3.79 6.27
N ARG A 55 34.69 4.08 5.34
CA ARG A 55 34.35 4.16 3.91
C ARG A 55 33.68 2.88 3.40
N THR A 56 34.21 1.71 3.77
CA THR A 56 33.61 0.41 3.41
C THR A 56 32.23 0.22 4.05
N LYS A 57 32.06 0.59 5.33
CA LYS A 57 30.75 0.53 6.01
C LYS A 57 29.73 1.45 5.37
N MET A 58 30.10 2.69 5.04
CA MET A 58 29.24 3.63 4.34
C MET A 58 28.83 3.10 2.96
N LYS A 59 29.78 2.55 2.20
CA LYS A 59 29.47 1.94 0.89
C LYS A 59 28.42 0.84 0.99
N LYS A 60 28.54 -0.05 1.97
CA LYS A 60 27.53 -1.11 2.21
C LYS A 60 26.16 -0.57 2.62
N VAL A 61 26.12 0.53 3.38
CA VAL A 61 24.86 1.17 3.77
C VAL A 61 24.21 1.85 2.57
N ILE A 62 25.00 2.48 1.69
CA ILE A 62 24.50 3.07 0.44
C ILE A 62 23.95 1.99 -0.50
N GLU A 63 24.69 0.91 -0.72
CA GLU A 63 24.22 -0.24 -1.52
C GLU A 63 22.90 -0.84 -0.97
N LEU A 64 22.75 -0.88 0.37
CA LEU A 64 21.51 -1.31 1.00
C LEU A 64 20.36 -0.31 0.78
N LEU A 65 20.63 1.00 0.80
CA LEU A 65 19.62 2.02 0.55
C LEU A 65 19.15 1.97 -0.92
N GLU A 66 20.07 1.84 -1.87
CA GLU A 66 19.75 1.69 -3.30
C GLU A 66 18.88 0.44 -3.55
N TYR A 67 19.20 -0.69 -2.90
CA TYR A 67 18.38 -1.89 -2.98
C TYR A 67 16.98 -1.70 -2.39
N LEU A 68 16.87 -1.01 -1.24
CA LEU A 68 15.58 -0.74 -0.59
C LEU A 68 14.73 0.23 -1.43
N GLU A 69 15.35 1.21 -2.08
CA GLU A 69 14.68 2.14 -3.00
C GLU A 69 14.15 1.40 -4.24
N GLN A 70 14.95 0.53 -4.86
CA GLN A 70 14.47 -0.32 -5.97
C GLN A 70 13.29 -1.21 -5.56
N LYS A 71 13.28 -1.75 -4.33
CA LYS A 71 12.15 -2.53 -3.82
C LYS A 71 10.92 -1.70 -3.51
N GLU A 72 11.11 -0.46 -3.06
CA GLU A 72 10.02 0.50 -2.89
C GLU A 72 9.41 0.85 -4.25
N ASP A 73 10.23 1.09 -5.27
CA ASP A 73 9.79 1.35 -6.65
C ASP A 73 9.07 0.14 -7.26
N GLU A 74 9.56 -1.09 -7.07
CA GLU A 74 8.87 -2.31 -7.51
C GLU A 74 7.47 -2.44 -6.88
N ILE A 75 7.33 -2.15 -5.58
CA ILE A 75 6.04 -2.15 -4.88
C ILE A 75 5.17 -0.97 -5.34
N LEU A 76 5.76 0.19 -5.60
CA LEU A 76 5.05 1.36 -6.10
C LEU A 76 4.53 1.15 -7.53
N ASP A 77 5.29 0.48 -8.40
CA ASP A 77 4.85 0.09 -9.74
C ASP A 77 3.73 -0.96 -9.68
N GLU A 78 3.75 -1.87 -8.70
CA GLU A 78 2.59 -2.70 -8.36
C GLU A 78 1.41 -1.88 -7.79
N GLU A 79 1.68 -0.81 -7.02
CA GLU A 79 0.67 0.13 -6.49
C GLU A 79 0.11 1.10 -7.55
N ILE A 80 0.78 1.38 -8.67
CA ILE A 80 0.26 2.29 -9.71
C ILE A 80 -0.80 1.61 -10.59
N ASP A 81 -0.81 0.27 -10.68
CA ASP A 81 -1.97 -0.50 -11.17
C ASP A 81 -3.12 -0.58 -10.12
N TYR A 82 -2.88 -0.01 -8.94
CA TYR A 82 -3.66 -0.13 -7.70
C TYR A 82 -4.52 1.10 -7.39
N ASP A 83 -4.72 2.03 -8.33
CA ASP A 83 -5.77 3.09 -8.26
C ASP A 83 -7.20 2.48 -8.44
N SER A 84 -7.36 1.27 -7.92
CA SER A 84 -8.35 0.26 -8.22
C SER A 84 -9.08 -0.16 -6.94
N LYS A 85 -9.68 0.80 -6.20
CA LYS A 85 -10.61 0.49 -5.08
C LYS A 85 -11.49 -0.70 -5.44
N LYS A 86 -11.21 -1.90 -4.92
CA LYS A 86 -11.89 -3.14 -5.36
C LYS A 86 -13.35 -3.16 -4.92
N TYR A 87 -13.63 -2.46 -3.82
CA TYR A 87 -14.95 -2.29 -3.24
C TYR A 87 -15.16 -0.85 -2.76
N TYR A 88 -16.39 -0.38 -2.86
CA TYR A 88 -16.87 0.88 -2.33
C TYR A 88 -17.76 0.59 -1.13
N THR A 89 -17.65 1.36 -0.05
CA THR A 89 -18.70 1.41 0.97
C THR A 89 -19.96 2.07 0.40
N ARG A 90 -21.08 1.99 1.11
CA ARG A 90 -22.33 2.64 0.69
C ARG A 90 -22.18 4.13 0.40
N GLN A 91 -21.44 4.84 1.25
CA GLN A 91 -21.23 6.27 1.05
C GLN A 91 -20.31 6.54 -0.16
N GLU A 92 -19.23 5.78 -0.30
CA GLU A 92 -18.33 5.93 -1.45
C GLU A 92 -19.00 5.55 -2.78
N ALA A 93 -19.92 4.58 -2.78
CA ALA A 93 -20.69 4.20 -3.97
C ALA A 93 -21.66 5.33 -4.41
N ILE A 94 -22.26 6.04 -3.45
CA ILE A 94 -23.11 7.21 -3.68
C ILE A 94 -22.29 8.34 -4.31
N GLU A 95 -21.11 8.61 -3.75
CA GLU A 95 -20.19 9.64 -4.24
C GLU A 95 -19.64 9.31 -5.65
N GLU A 96 -19.28 8.04 -5.90
CA GLU A 96 -18.73 7.60 -7.18
C GLU A 96 -19.76 7.60 -8.33
N LEU A 97 -21.02 7.32 -8.01
CA LEU A 97 -22.14 7.28 -8.95
C LEU A 97 -22.87 8.63 -9.08
N ASP A 98 -22.58 9.58 -8.20
CA ASP A 98 -23.27 10.88 -8.08
C ASP A 98 -24.81 10.74 -7.98
N ILE A 99 -25.26 9.86 -7.09
CA ILE A 99 -26.69 9.57 -6.88
C ILE A 99 -27.08 9.74 -5.41
N SER A 100 -28.38 9.79 -5.13
CA SER A 100 -28.88 9.77 -3.76
C SER A 100 -28.92 8.34 -3.17
N LEU A 101 -28.88 8.25 -1.84
CA LEU A 101 -29.03 7.00 -1.11
C LEU A 101 -30.31 6.24 -1.48
N SER A 102 -31.42 6.94 -1.70
CA SER A 102 -32.69 6.34 -2.12
C SER A 102 -32.60 5.66 -3.48
N THR A 103 -31.86 6.26 -4.42
CA THR A 103 -31.63 5.70 -5.75
C THR A 103 -30.77 4.44 -5.65
N LEU A 104 -29.70 4.48 -4.85
CA LEU A 104 -28.86 3.31 -4.62
C LEU A 104 -29.66 2.14 -4.03
N ILE A 105 -30.50 2.38 -3.01
CA ILE A 105 -31.37 1.36 -2.41
C ILE A 105 -32.38 0.80 -3.42
N ARG A 106 -32.90 1.63 -4.31
CA ARG A 106 -33.82 1.18 -5.37
C ARG A 106 -33.10 0.21 -6.32
N TRP A 107 -31.89 0.57 -6.75
CA TRP A 107 -31.06 -0.28 -7.62
C TRP A 107 -30.65 -1.58 -6.96
N GLU A 108 -30.39 -1.59 -5.64
CA GLU A 108 -30.17 -2.83 -4.88
C GLU A 108 -31.39 -3.76 -4.93
N LYS A 109 -32.60 -3.21 -4.74
CA LYS A 109 -33.85 -3.98 -4.74
C LYS A 109 -34.23 -4.50 -6.12
N GLU A 110 -33.97 -3.70 -7.15
CA GLU A 110 -34.20 -4.06 -8.56
C GLU A 110 -33.13 -5.02 -9.10
N GLY A 111 -32.04 -5.24 -8.34
CA GLY A 111 -30.94 -6.11 -8.73
C GLY A 111 -30.02 -5.50 -9.80
N GLU A 112 -30.13 -4.20 -10.05
CA GLU A 112 -29.26 -3.44 -10.96
C GLU A 112 -27.82 -3.36 -10.42
N ILE A 113 -27.68 -3.29 -9.09
CA ILE A 113 -26.39 -3.33 -8.38
C ILE A 113 -26.42 -4.37 -7.27
N LYS A 114 -25.41 -5.23 -7.22
CA LYS A 114 -25.33 -6.29 -6.20
C LYS A 114 -24.28 -5.96 -5.13
N PRO A 115 -24.69 -5.58 -3.90
CA PRO A 115 -23.77 -5.47 -2.80
C PRO A 115 -23.30 -6.86 -2.32
N LEU A 116 -22.09 -6.91 -1.80
CA LEU A 116 -21.61 -7.99 -0.96
C LEU A 116 -21.98 -7.68 0.48
N GLU A 117 -22.90 -8.46 1.04
CA GLU A 117 -23.16 -8.46 2.47
C GLU A 117 -22.06 -9.26 3.17
N SER A 118 -21.32 -8.63 4.09
CA SER A 118 -20.39 -9.37 4.94
C SER A 118 -21.16 -10.34 5.83
N THR A 119 -21.08 -11.64 5.53
CA THR A 119 -21.72 -12.73 6.29
C THR A 119 -21.04 -13.03 7.62
N LYS A 120 -20.04 -12.24 8.06
CA LYS A 120 -19.37 -12.40 9.35
C LYS A 120 -19.38 -11.11 10.17
N GLY A 121 -20.58 -10.65 10.50
CA GLY A 121 -20.74 -9.88 11.74
C GLY A 121 -20.49 -10.80 12.93
N LYS A 122 -19.49 -10.52 13.77
CA LYS A 122 -19.43 -11.07 15.14
C LYS A 122 -20.83 -10.90 15.76
N LYS A 123 -21.36 -11.98 16.35
CA LYS A 123 -22.71 -12.08 16.96
C LYS A 123 -23.26 -10.71 17.39
N GLY A 124 -24.25 -10.19 16.68
CA GLY A 124 -25.00 -8.99 17.07
C GLY A 124 -24.74 -7.70 16.30
N LYS A 125 -23.81 -7.65 15.32
CA LYS A 125 -23.65 -6.47 14.44
C LYS A 125 -24.03 -6.83 12.99
N LYS A 126 -24.97 -6.07 12.41
CA LYS A 126 -25.28 -6.11 10.96
C LYS A 126 -23.97 -5.91 10.19
N GLY A 127 -23.70 -6.78 9.22
CA GLY A 127 -22.48 -6.72 8.41
C GLY A 127 -22.38 -5.38 7.67
N LYS A 128 -21.15 -4.94 7.38
CA LYS A 128 -20.93 -3.80 6.47
C LYS A 128 -21.35 -4.23 5.05
N VAL A 129 -22.01 -3.32 4.35
CA VAL A 129 -22.42 -3.47 2.94
C VAL A 129 -21.32 -2.88 2.06
N LEU A 130 -20.78 -3.69 1.15
CA LEU A 130 -19.69 -3.30 0.25
C LEU A 130 -20.11 -3.54 -1.20
N TYR A 131 -19.78 -2.62 -2.12
CA TYR A 131 -20.14 -2.69 -3.53
C TYR A 131 -18.89 -2.93 -4.36
N PRO A 132 -18.80 -4.02 -5.14
CA PRO A 132 -17.66 -4.26 -6.01
C PRO A 132 -17.50 -3.13 -7.05
N LYS A 133 -16.28 -2.68 -7.32
CA LYS A 133 -16.00 -1.68 -8.37
C LYS A 133 -16.55 -2.08 -9.74
N LYS A 134 -16.53 -3.37 -10.07
CA LYS A 134 -17.09 -3.90 -11.31
C LYS A 134 -18.59 -3.60 -11.45
N GLU A 135 -19.34 -3.71 -10.36
CA GLU A 135 -20.78 -3.41 -10.35
C GLU A 135 -21.02 -1.90 -10.44
N ILE A 136 -20.23 -1.09 -9.73
CA ILE A 136 -20.28 0.37 -9.80
C ILE A 136 -19.99 0.86 -11.22
N MET A 137 -18.91 0.39 -11.84
CA MET A 137 -18.53 0.75 -13.21
C MET A 137 -19.57 0.31 -14.23
N LYS A 138 -20.11 -0.91 -14.11
CA LYS A 138 -21.17 -1.41 -15.00
C LYS A 138 -22.40 -0.50 -14.99
N VAL A 139 -22.83 -0.07 -13.81
CA VAL A 139 -23.98 0.84 -13.69
C VAL A 139 -23.64 2.23 -14.23
N LYS A 140 -22.42 2.71 -13.99
CA LYS A 140 -21.90 3.98 -14.51
C LYS A 140 -21.87 4.01 -16.05
N GLU A 141 -21.57 2.89 -16.71
CA GLU A 141 -21.55 2.78 -18.16
C GLU A 141 -22.95 2.71 -18.80
N ILE A 142 -23.92 2.08 -18.13
CA ILE A 142 -25.30 1.93 -18.66
C ILE A 142 -26.10 3.23 -18.58
N LYS A 143 -25.77 4.11 -17.62
CA LYS A 143 -26.56 5.31 -17.29
C LYS A 143 -25.89 6.62 -17.72
N LYS A 144 -24.77 6.56 -18.44
CA LYS A 144 -24.10 7.72 -19.06
C LYS A 144 -24.64 7.96 -20.47
#